data_AF-A0A7H1N2J5-F1
#
_entry.id   AF-A0A7H1N2J5-F1
#
_cell.length_a   1.000
_cell.length_b   1.000
_cell.length_c   1.000
_cell.angle_alpha   90.00
_cell.angle_beta   90.00
_cell.angle_gamma   90.00
#
_symmetry.space_group_name_H-M   'P 1'
#
loop_
_entity.id
_entity.type
_entity.pdbx_description
1 polymer ?
#
loop_
_entity_poly.entity_id
_entity_poly.type
_entity_poly.pdbx_seq_one_letter_code
_entity_poly.pdbx_strand_id
1 'polypeptide(L)'
;MATFTGTTFNEVISPDSVSPTVNRSPAGSFPGSGADSLDGGGGNDTLDGGSSDDTLLGGTGNDLLINNTGNDSLSGGDGNDTIESNNYSYDDDTLSGGAGNDVINNSNSKGSDSLDGGAGNDTISASYYGGSTIYGGEGNDYLYSYLGNTSIDGGDGADSLYGGNGNETLRGGDGDVLDAGAGNDRLIIDGNAISIDGGLGSDTGLINVAVLSGVRLIANVDAWEVAAGLAPVTVQGSSGSDSLDFSTASLPAAGSPRSSAVSATTVSSARLATRRLAAVRETTLYLAAMAPTR
;
A
#
# COMPACT_ATOMS: atom_id res chain seq x y z
N MET A 1 20.64 25.56 5.87
CA MET A 1 21.10 25.20 4.51
C MET A 1 22.60 25.23 4.41
N ALA A 2 23.18 24.27 5.12
CA ALA A 2 24.38 23.62 4.67
C ALA A 2 24.04 22.74 3.46
N THR A 3 25.01 22.58 2.57
CA THR A 3 24.96 21.59 1.47
C THR A 3 26.20 20.74 1.59
N PHE A 4 26.03 19.43 1.58
CA PHE A 4 27.10 18.46 1.56
C PHE A 4 26.95 17.58 0.31
N THR A 5 28.09 17.27 -0.32
CA THR A 5 28.15 16.33 -1.45
C THR A 5 29.28 15.34 -1.18
N GLY A 6 28.92 14.07 -1.15
CA GLY A 6 29.77 12.91 -0.91
C GLY A 6 30.59 12.55 -2.14
N THR A 7 31.24 11.41 -2.09
CA THR A 7 32.16 10.96 -3.15
C THR A 7 31.73 9.63 -3.75
N THR A 8 32.65 8.69 -3.95
CA THR A 8 32.35 7.32 -4.43
C THR A 8 32.76 6.28 -3.38
N PHE A 9 32.95 6.72 -2.13
CA PHE A 9 33.42 5.93 -1.00
C PHE A 9 32.37 5.98 0.08
N ASN A 10 32.33 4.96 0.93
CA ASN A 10 31.44 4.90 2.08
C ASN A 10 31.72 6.03 3.08
N GLU A 11 30.69 6.81 3.38
CA GLU A 11 30.78 8.07 4.11
C GLU A 11 29.73 8.16 5.23
N VAL A 12 30.01 9.02 6.22
CA VAL A 12 29.04 9.39 7.26
C VAL A 12 28.87 10.90 7.20
N ILE A 13 27.66 11.32 6.88
CA ILE A 13 27.29 12.70 6.57
C ILE A 13 26.22 13.12 7.58
N SER A 14 26.59 14.02 8.50
CA SER A 14 25.67 14.57 9.49
C SER A 14 26.06 16.02 9.79
N PRO A 15 25.11 16.98 9.79
CA PRO A 15 25.39 18.39 10.04
C PRO A 15 25.78 18.67 11.51
N ASP A 16 25.50 17.73 12.43
CA ASP A 16 25.76 17.83 13.87
C ASP A 16 27.03 17.09 14.34
N SER A 17 27.71 16.36 13.46
CA SER A 17 28.90 15.61 13.85
C SER A 17 30.15 16.50 14.00
N VAL A 18 30.85 16.37 15.13
CA VAL A 18 32.11 17.09 15.44
C VAL A 18 33.30 16.63 14.59
N SER A 19 33.09 15.73 13.63
CA SER A 19 34.09 15.21 12.70
C SER A 19 33.41 14.60 11.46
N PRO A 20 32.99 15.42 10.49
CA PRO A 20 32.74 14.90 9.15
C PRO A 20 34.08 14.33 8.64
N THR A 21 34.13 13.03 8.36
CA THR A 21 35.34 12.41 7.79
C THR A 21 35.53 12.75 6.32
N VAL A 22 34.72 13.64 5.75
CA VAL A 22 34.91 14.19 4.41
C VAL A 22 35.04 15.72 4.45
N ASN A 23 36.29 16.12 4.29
CA ASN A 23 36.78 17.34 3.65
C ASN A 23 36.17 18.73 4.03
N ARG A 24 36.70 19.27 5.13
CA ARG A 24 37.13 20.69 5.33
C ARG A 24 36.20 21.80 4.81
N SER A 25 35.41 22.35 5.73
CA SER A 25 35.33 23.81 5.88
C SER A 25 35.80 24.22 7.29
N PRO A 26 36.62 25.28 7.42
CA PRO A 26 37.18 25.68 8.70
C PRO A 26 36.11 26.31 9.60
N ALA A 27 36.07 25.83 10.85
CA ALA A 27 35.52 26.47 12.04
C ALA A 27 34.73 27.78 11.83
N GLY A 28 33.41 27.67 11.80
CA GLY A 28 32.49 28.79 11.93
C GLY A 28 31.05 28.31 11.95
N SER A 29 30.38 28.41 13.12
CA SER A 29 28.95 28.16 13.36
C SER A 29 28.39 26.82 12.85
N PHE A 30 28.15 25.86 13.75
CA PHE A 30 27.40 24.64 13.43
C PHE A 30 26.02 25.00 12.84
N PRO A 31 25.69 24.57 11.61
CA PRO A 31 24.42 24.89 10.97
C PRO A 31 23.31 23.86 11.22
N GLY A 32 23.49 22.85 12.09
CA GLY A 32 22.57 21.71 12.24
C GLY A 32 21.22 21.96 12.92
N SER A 33 20.67 23.17 12.77
CA SER A 33 19.31 23.49 13.22
C SER A 33 18.46 24.12 12.12
N GLY A 34 18.77 23.87 10.85
CA GLY A 34 17.95 24.44 9.78
C GLY A 34 18.25 23.86 8.42
N ALA A 35 17.23 23.26 7.82
CA ALA A 35 17.11 22.79 6.44
C ALA A 35 18.42 22.60 5.69
N ASP A 36 18.94 21.39 5.69
CA ASP A 36 20.19 20.98 5.07
C ASP A 36 19.95 20.09 3.84
N SER A 37 20.94 20.05 2.95
CA SER A 37 20.92 19.20 1.76
C SER A 37 22.16 18.32 1.76
N LEU A 38 21.96 17.01 1.88
CA LEU A 38 23.01 16.00 1.96
C LEU A 38 22.90 15.07 0.73
N ASP A 39 24.01 14.85 0.06
CA ASP A 39 24.14 13.94 -1.08
C ASP A 39 25.30 12.98 -0.78
N GLY A 40 25.08 11.67 -0.75
CA GLY A 40 26.10 10.63 -0.53
C GLY A 40 26.95 10.36 -1.77
N GLY A 41 26.38 10.59 -2.96
CA GLY A 41 27.05 10.36 -4.23
C GLY A 41 27.09 8.88 -4.56
N GLY A 42 28.14 8.19 -4.17
CA GLY A 42 28.20 6.75 -4.35
C GLY A 42 29.06 6.05 -3.32
N GLY A 43 28.85 4.76 -3.16
CA GLY A 43 29.37 4.01 -2.02
C GLY A 43 28.21 3.58 -1.14
N ASN A 44 28.51 3.07 0.04
CA ASN A 44 27.48 2.77 1.03
C ASN A 44 27.59 3.81 2.14
N ASP A 45 26.72 4.79 2.12
CA ASP A 45 26.80 6.00 2.92
C ASP A 45 25.80 5.97 4.08
N THR A 46 26.03 6.83 5.06
CA THR A 46 25.11 7.08 6.17
C THR A 46 24.84 8.56 6.23
N LEU A 47 23.60 8.96 5.97
CA LEU A 47 23.15 10.35 5.95
C LEU A 47 22.19 10.57 7.13
N ASP A 48 22.42 11.63 7.89
CA ASP A 48 21.55 12.04 9.01
C ASP A 48 21.27 13.53 8.85
N GLY A 49 20.01 13.88 8.57
CA GLY A 49 19.59 15.28 8.38
C GLY A 49 19.68 16.11 9.66
N GLY A 50 19.61 15.47 10.82
CA GLY A 50 19.40 16.18 12.06
C GLY A 50 17.97 16.70 12.14
N SER A 51 17.80 17.96 12.54
CA SER A 51 16.48 18.56 12.77
C SER A 51 16.18 19.68 11.78
N SER A 52 14.89 19.89 11.50
CA SER A 52 14.30 20.79 10.48
C SER A 52 14.10 20.11 9.14
N ASP A 53 13.45 20.79 8.20
CA ASP A 53 13.10 20.25 6.88
C ASP A 53 14.35 20.01 6.00
N ASP A 54 14.82 18.77 5.92
CA ASP A 54 16.06 18.38 5.25
C ASP A 54 15.83 17.66 3.91
N THR A 55 16.87 17.59 3.08
CA THR A 55 16.88 16.80 1.84
C THR A 55 18.10 15.88 1.82
N LEU A 56 17.87 14.58 1.75
CA LEU A 56 18.92 13.55 1.77
C LEU A 56 18.83 12.70 0.50
N LEU A 57 19.95 12.56 -0.21
CA LEU A 57 20.09 11.73 -1.40
C LEU A 57 21.21 10.72 -1.15
N GLY A 58 20.91 9.42 -1.11
CA GLY A 58 21.92 8.37 -0.94
C GLY A 58 22.84 8.29 -2.16
N GLY A 59 22.24 8.09 -3.33
CA GLY A 59 22.94 8.09 -4.60
C GLY A 59 23.07 6.66 -5.14
N THR A 60 24.29 6.15 -5.28
CA THR A 60 24.52 4.76 -5.74
C THR A 60 25.19 3.92 -4.66
N GLY A 61 24.73 2.70 -4.45
CA GLY A 61 25.22 1.78 -3.43
C GLY A 61 24.19 1.65 -2.33
N ASN A 62 24.53 0.94 -1.24
CA ASN A 62 23.54 0.62 -0.22
C ASN A 62 23.67 1.60 0.96
N ASP A 63 22.76 2.55 1.02
CA ASP A 63 22.81 3.70 1.91
C ASP A 63 21.88 3.55 3.13
N LEU A 64 22.24 4.24 4.21
CA LEU A 64 21.41 4.41 5.40
C LEU A 64 21.04 5.88 5.54
N LEU A 65 19.76 6.20 5.39
CA LEU A 65 19.24 7.56 5.56
C LEU A 65 18.43 7.63 6.86
N ILE A 66 18.78 8.57 7.73
CA ILE A 66 18.13 8.81 9.01
C ILE A 66 17.31 10.10 8.90
N ASN A 67 15.99 9.94 8.97
CA ASN A 67 15.04 11.03 9.11
C ASN A 67 14.79 11.28 10.61
N ASN A 68 14.87 12.53 11.06
CA ASN A 68 14.50 12.87 12.44
C ASN A 68 13.26 13.74 12.54
N THR A 69 13.34 15.06 12.52
CA THR A 69 12.16 15.92 12.74
C THR A 69 12.23 17.06 11.76
N GLY A 70 11.09 17.54 11.28
CA GLY A 70 11.06 18.33 10.05
C GLY A 70 10.23 17.60 9.01
N ASN A 71 9.80 18.34 7.99
CA ASN A 71 9.17 17.76 6.80
C ASN A 71 10.28 17.48 5.81
N ASP A 72 10.75 16.24 5.78
CA ASP A 72 11.97 15.84 5.10
C ASP A 72 11.69 15.21 3.73
N SER A 73 12.68 15.28 2.84
CA SER A 73 12.68 14.60 1.55
C SER A 73 13.90 13.69 1.44
N LEU A 74 13.67 12.37 1.46
CA LEU A 74 14.71 11.35 1.41
C LEU A 74 14.58 10.50 0.15
N SER A 75 15.70 10.21 -0.50
CA SER A 75 15.80 9.26 -1.62
C SER A 75 17.02 8.37 -1.43
N GLY A 76 16.83 7.05 -1.40
CA GLY A 76 17.93 6.07 -1.37
C GLY A 76 18.74 6.12 -2.67
N GLY A 77 18.08 5.87 -3.80
CA GLY A 77 18.71 5.95 -5.12
C GLY A 77 18.89 4.56 -5.73
N ASP A 78 20.06 4.27 -6.30
CA ASP A 78 20.36 2.94 -6.82
C ASP A 78 21.03 2.09 -5.73
N GLY A 79 20.47 0.95 -5.36
CA GLY A 79 21.04 0.06 -4.36
C GLY A 79 19.97 -0.49 -3.42
N ASN A 80 20.37 -1.33 -2.46
CA ASN A 80 19.44 -1.77 -1.43
C ASN A 80 19.61 -0.86 -0.20
N ASP A 81 18.73 0.11 -0.07
CA ASP A 81 18.82 1.19 0.89
C ASP A 81 17.98 0.94 2.13
N THR A 82 18.29 1.66 3.19
CA THR A 82 17.52 1.65 4.44
C THR A 82 17.21 3.07 4.87
N ILE A 83 15.93 3.38 4.99
CA ILE A 83 15.44 4.65 5.52
C ILE A 83 14.86 4.39 6.91
N GLU A 84 15.45 5.01 7.94
CA GLU A 84 14.98 4.93 9.32
C GLU A 84 14.41 6.27 9.78
N SER A 85 13.13 6.29 10.13
CA SER A 85 12.50 7.44 10.77
C SER A 85 12.59 7.32 12.29
N ASN A 86 13.38 8.22 12.87
CA ASN A 86 13.39 8.49 14.31
C ASN A 86 12.40 9.61 14.67
N ASN A 87 11.50 9.95 13.74
CA ASN A 87 10.48 10.97 13.93
C ASN A 87 9.36 10.48 14.84
N TYR A 88 9.05 11.24 15.89
CA TYR A 88 7.87 11.02 16.74
C TYR A 88 6.93 12.25 16.69
N SER A 89 7.12 13.13 15.72
CA SER A 89 6.35 14.35 15.49
C SER A 89 5.20 14.11 14.50
N TYR A 90 4.51 15.20 14.13
CA TYR A 90 3.43 15.23 13.15
C TYR A 90 3.89 15.90 11.84
N ASP A 91 5.19 15.90 11.59
CA ASP A 91 5.74 16.44 10.34
C ASP A 91 5.49 15.43 9.20
N ASP A 92 5.22 15.94 8.00
CA ASP A 92 4.85 15.14 6.84
C ASP A 92 6.08 14.92 5.95
N ASP A 93 6.52 13.67 5.83
CA ASP A 93 7.75 13.31 5.13
C ASP A 93 7.50 12.68 3.75
N THR A 94 8.46 12.83 2.83
CA THR A 94 8.49 12.13 1.54
C THR A 94 9.72 11.23 1.47
N LEU A 95 9.51 9.92 1.50
CA LEU A 95 10.57 8.91 1.56
C LEU A 95 10.48 7.99 0.32
N SER A 96 11.59 7.85 -0.42
CA SER A 96 11.68 6.96 -1.57
C SER A 96 12.89 6.04 -1.47
N GLY A 97 12.68 4.72 -1.64
CA GLY A 97 13.75 3.72 -1.74
C GLY A 97 14.57 3.92 -3.01
N GLY A 98 13.91 3.76 -4.16
CA GLY A 98 14.52 3.96 -5.46
C GLY A 98 14.62 2.65 -6.23
N ALA A 99 15.82 2.24 -6.64
CA ALA A 99 16.03 1.01 -7.38
C ALA A 99 16.83 0.02 -6.53
N GLY A 100 16.20 -1.08 -6.13
CA GLY A 100 16.79 -2.14 -5.34
C GLY A 100 15.75 -2.72 -4.39
N ASN A 101 16.18 -3.50 -3.41
CA ASN A 101 15.27 -4.04 -2.40
C ASN A 101 15.47 -3.23 -1.13
N ASP A 102 14.57 -2.28 -0.91
CA ASP A 102 14.70 -1.22 0.06
C ASP A 102 13.90 -1.51 1.33
N VAL A 103 14.34 -0.89 2.42
CA VAL A 103 13.64 -0.97 3.70
C VAL A 103 13.31 0.44 4.18
N ILE A 104 12.02 0.76 4.26
CA ILE A 104 11.53 2.04 4.79
C ILE A 104 10.82 1.79 6.12
N ASN A 105 11.49 2.16 7.22
CA ASN A 105 10.98 2.04 8.58
C ASN A 105 10.49 3.41 9.07
N ASN A 106 9.22 3.72 8.79
CA ASN A 106 8.54 4.94 9.19
C ASN A 106 7.47 4.72 10.28
N SER A 107 7.63 3.68 11.10
CA SER A 107 6.62 3.23 12.07
C SER A 107 6.39 4.19 13.25
N ASN A 108 7.29 5.14 13.48
CA ASN A 108 7.21 6.06 14.63
C ASN A 108 6.59 7.41 14.27
N SER A 109 6.53 7.75 12.98
CA SER A 109 5.96 9.01 12.52
C SER A 109 4.47 9.08 12.85
N LYS A 110 4.02 10.29 13.22
CA LYS A 110 2.60 10.62 13.41
C LYS A 110 2.10 11.56 12.32
N GLY A 111 2.96 11.96 11.40
CA GLY A 111 2.62 12.74 10.21
C GLY A 111 1.92 11.89 9.15
N SER A 112 1.45 12.58 8.11
CA SER A 112 0.85 11.99 6.92
C SER A 112 1.95 11.88 5.85
N ASP A 113 2.61 10.73 5.81
CA ASP A 113 3.83 10.57 5.02
C ASP A 113 3.52 9.98 3.64
N SER A 114 4.39 10.28 2.68
CA SER A 114 4.40 9.67 1.34
C SER A 114 5.59 8.74 1.23
N LEU A 115 5.34 7.44 1.13
CA LEU A 115 6.35 6.39 1.07
C LEU A 115 6.27 5.68 -0.28
N ASP A 116 7.41 5.51 -0.95
CA ASP A 116 7.52 4.87 -2.26
C ASP A 116 8.72 3.90 -2.26
N GLY A 117 8.47 2.61 -2.44
CA GLY A 117 9.52 1.58 -2.52
C GLY A 117 10.35 1.77 -3.79
N GLY A 118 9.67 1.81 -4.93
CA GLY A 118 10.28 2.04 -6.23
C GLY A 118 10.38 0.74 -7.01
N ALA A 119 11.59 0.30 -7.35
CA ALA A 119 11.79 -0.90 -8.15
C ALA A 119 12.60 -1.95 -7.39
N GLY A 120 12.02 -3.12 -7.17
CA GLY A 120 12.60 -4.26 -6.48
C GLY A 120 11.63 -4.79 -5.43
N ASN A 121 12.05 -5.68 -4.52
CA ASN A 121 11.13 -6.21 -3.52
C ASN A 121 11.32 -5.46 -2.21
N ASP A 122 10.41 -4.54 -1.91
CA ASP A 122 10.59 -3.56 -0.85
C ASP A 122 9.86 -3.97 0.43
N THR A 123 10.33 -3.44 1.56
CA THR A 123 9.67 -3.59 2.85
C THR A 123 9.39 -2.22 3.44
N ILE A 124 8.11 -1.86 3.53
CA ILE A 124 7.67 -0.55 4.03
C ILE A 124 6.81 -0.75 5.28
N SER A 125 7.20 -0.10 6.36
CA SER A 125 6.43 -0.03 7.62
C SER A 125 6.08 1.42 7.93
N ALA A 126 4.80 1.78 7.88
CA ALA A 126 4.33 3.16 8.03
C ALA A 126 3.55 3.42 9.31
N SER A 127 3.78 4.62 9.86
CA SER A 127 2.96 5.48 10.72
C SER A 127 2.24 4.87 11.93
N TYR A 128 2.23 5.62 13.02
CA TYR A 128 1.54 5.29 14.28
C TYR A 128 0.27 6.12 14.52
N TYR A 129 -0.06 7.15 13.72
CA TYR A 129 -1.31 7.90 13.86
C TYR A 129 -1.76 8.68 12.62
N GLY A 130 -0.83 9.23 11.83
CA GLY A 130 -1.18 9.93 10.60
C GLY A 130 -1.54 8.94 9.50
N GLY A 131 -2.47 9.34 8.63
CA GLY A 131 -2.85 8.53 7.48
C GLY A 131 -1.82 8.75 6.37
N SER A 132 -1.07 7.71 6.05
CA SER A 132 0.01 7.80 5.06
C SER A 132 -0.42 7.30 3.69
N THR A 133 0.37 7.61 2.68
CA THR A 133 0.27 7.01 1.36
C THR A 133 1.50 6.14 1.12
N ILE A 134 1.28 4.87 0.79
CA ILE A 134 2.32 3.89 0.55
C ILE A 134 2.16 3.36 -0.88
N TYR A 135 3.25 3.39 -1.63
CA TYR A 135 3.40 2.74 -2.93
C TYR A 135 4.50 1.68 -2.81
N GLY A 136 4.21 0.43 -3.18
CA GLY A 136 5.22 -0.63 -3.29
C GLY A 136 6.09 -0.38 -4.51
N GLY A 137 5.48 -0.43 -5.69
CA GLY A 137 6.12 -0.08 -6.96
C GLY A 137 6.22 -1.28 -7.88
N GLU A 138 7.39 -1.50 -8.50
CA GLU A 138 7.65 -2.74 -9.25
C GLU A 138 8.26 -3.76 -8.30
N GLY A 139 7.66 -4.92 -8.04
CA GLY A 139 8.22 -5.74 -6.97
C GLY A 139 7.49 -6.98 -6.57
N ASN A 140 7.80 -7.47 -5.37
CA ASN A 140 6.88 -8.29 -4.59
C ASN A 140 7.02 -7.74 -3.18
N ASP A 141 6.18 -6.77 -2.87
CA ASP A 141 6.45 -5.87 -1.77
C ASP A 141 5.75 -6.32 -0.49
N TYR A 142 6.33 -5.94 0.64
CA TYR A 142 5.74 -6.12 1.95
C TYR A 142 5.40 -4.76 2.54
N LEU A 143 4.11 -4.43 2.53
CA LEU A 143 3.60 -3.11 2.91
C LEU A 143 2.74 -3.26 4.16
N TYR A 144 3.13 -2.58 5.23
CA TYR A 144 2.45 -2.67 6.52
C TYR A 144 2.24 -1.28 7.14
N SER A 145 0.99 -0.99 7.53
CA SER A 145 0.60 0.19 8.30
C SER A 145 0.18 -0.22 9.72
N TYR A 146 0.50 0.58 10.75
CA TYR A 146 0.09 0.27 12.13
C TYR A 146 -1.28 0.86 12.48
N LEU A 147 -1.39 2.18 12.43
CA LEU A 147 -2.52 2.96 12.92
C LEU A 147 -2.75 4.14 11.98
N GLY A 148 -4.01 4.58 11.87
CA GLY A 148 -4.38 5.74 11.04
C GLY A 148 -4.91 5.28 9.68
N ASN A 149 -5.65 6.17 9.01
CA ASN A 149 -6.32 5.85 7.75
C ASN A 149 -5.31 5.90 6.59
N THR A 150 -4.74 4.76 6.21
CA THR A 150 -3.64 4.70 5.23
C THR A 150 -4.16 4.28 3.84
N SER A 151 -3.61 4.90 2.80
CA SER A 151 -3.76 4.44 1.41
C SER A 151 -2.55 3.59 1.04
N ILE A 152 -2.77 2.34 0.65
CA ILE A 152 -1.71 1.39 0.29
C ILE A 152 -1.98 0.89 -1.13
N ASP A 153 -1.02 1.10 -2.03
CA ASP A 153 -1.01 0.56 -3.39
C ASP A 153 0.21 -0.36 -3.56
N GLY A 154 -0.03 -1.63 -3.86
CA GLY A 154 1.04 -2.61 -4.09
C GLY A 154 1.86 -2.30 -5.34
N GLY A 155 1.18 -1.88 -6.41
CA GLY A 155 1.80 -1.69 -7.72
C GLY A 155 1.85 -2.98 -8.53
N ASP A 156 2.97 -3.20 -9.21
CA ASP A 156 3.22 -4.34 -10.09
C ASP A 156 3.86 -5.49 -9.31
N GLY A 157 3.33 -6.70 -9.47
CA GLY A 157 3.89 -7.91 -8.89
C GLY A 157 2.98 -8.53 -7.83
N ALA A 158 3.53 -9.42 -7.01
CA ALA A 158 2.74 -10.17 -6.02
C ALA A 158 3.05 -9.72 -4.59
N ASP A 159 2.25 -8.78 -4.11
CA ASP A 159 2.50 -8.00 -2.92
C ASP A 159 1.74 -8.55 -1.70
N SER A 160 2.20 -8.16 -0.51
CA SER A 160 1.53 -8.43 0.77
C SER A 160 1.22 -7.11 1.46
N LEU A 161 -0.06 -6.74 1.50
CA LEU A 161 -0.56 -5.47 2.03
C LEU A 161 -1.32 -5.70 3.34
N TYR A 162 -0.90 -5.00 4.39
CA TYR A 162 -1.48 -5.06 5.72
C TYR A 162 -1.85 -3.67 6.23
N GLY A 163 -3.14 -3.40 6.43
CA GLY A 163 -3.67 -2.07 6.75
C GLY A 163 -3.49 -1.63 8.22
N GLY A 164 -3.62 -2.56 9.16
CA GLY A 164 -3.46 -2.29 10.59
C GLY A 164 -4.76 -1.87 11.26
N ASN A 165 -4.80 -0.72 11.92
CA ASN A 165 -6.05 -0.17 12.45
C ASN A 165 -6.33 1.21 11.85
N GLY A 166 -7.56 1.45 11.45
CA GLY A 166 -7.99 2.70 10.86
C GLY A 166 -9.03 2.41 9.79
N ASN A 167 -9.29 3.35 8.90
CA ASN A 167 -10.11 3.07 7.71
C ASN A 167 -9.17 3.16 6.51
N GLU A 168 -8.67 2.02 6.09
CA GLU A 168 -7.64 1.92 5.09
C GLU A 168 -8.24 1.86 3.67
N THR A 169 -7.46 2.29 2.68
CA THR A 169 -7.72 1.98 1.28
C THR A 169 -6.60 1.12 0.75
N LEU A 170 -6.87 -0.17 0.51
CA LEU A 170 -5.89 -1.12 -0.03
C LEU A 170 -6.20 -1.37 -1.50
N ARG A 171 -5.22 -1.14 -2.35
CA ARG A 171 -5.25 -1.47 -3.78
C ARG A 171 -4.13 -2.46 -4.07
N GLY A 172 -4.52 -3.66 -4.45
CA GLY A 172 -3.59 -4.58 -5.10
C GLY A 172 -3.71 -4.51 -6.62
N GLY A 173 -2.89 -5.30 -7.29
CA GLY A 173 -3.03 -5.81 -8.64
C GLY A 173 -3.10 -7.34 -8.69
N ASP A 174 -2.20 -7.92 -9.47
CA ASP A 174 -2.19 -9.33 -9.85
C ASP A 174 -1.28 -10.17 -8.92
N GLY A 175 -1.88 -10.98 -8.05
CA GLY A 175 -1.12 -11.93 -7.24
C GLY A 175 -1.04 -11.59 -5.76
N ASP A 176 -1.79 -10.60 -5.29
CA ASP A 176 -1.54 -10.03 -3.96
C ASP A 176 -2.31 -10.69 -2.83
N VAL A 177 -1.79 -10.48 -1.63
CA VAL A 177 -2.44 -10.78 -0.36
C VAL A 177 -2.79 -9.46 0.31
N LEU A 178 -4.09 -9.22 0.53
CA LEU A 178 -4.59 -8.04 1.21
C LEU A 178 -5.22 -8.47 2.54
N ASP A 179 -4.80 -7.83 3.63
CA ASP A 179 -5.43 -7.89 4.95
C ASP A 179 -5.61 -6.46 5.46
N ALA A 180 -6.85 -5.97 5.46
CA ALA A 180 -7.13 -4.59 5.84
C ALA A 180 -7.01 -4.35 7.34
N GLY A 181 -7.15 -5.39 8.17
CA GLY A 181 -7.00 -5.25 9.63
C GLY A 181 -8.29 -4.82 10.32
N ALA A 182 -8.30 -3.67 10.99
CA ALA A 182 -9.43 -3.24 11.81
C ALA A 182 -9.90 -1.83 11.46
N GLY A 183 -11.19 -1.71 11.15
CA GLY A 183 -11.95 -0.49 10.98
C GLY A 183 -12.88 -0.63 9.78
N ASN A 184 -13.16 0.43 9.03
CA ASN A 184 -14.08 0.34 7.89
C ASN A 184 -13.31 0.56 6.61
N ASP A 185 -12.86 -0.54 6.02
CA ASP A 185 -11.84 -0.49 5.01
C ASP A 185 -12.42 -0.46 3.59
N ARG A 186 -11.59 -0.04 2.65
CA ARG A 186 -11.87 -0.06 1.23
C ARG A 186 -10.83 -0.88 0.50
N LEU A 187 -11.23 -2.04 -0.03
CA LEU A 187 -10.36 -2.93 -0.78
C LEU A 187 -10.66 -2.80 -2.28
N ILE A 188 -9.64 -2.53 -3.09
CA ILE A 188 -9.73 -2.33 -4.54
C ILE A 188 -8.97 -3.47 -5.22
N ILE A 189 -9.66 -4.17 -6.12
CA ILE A 189 -9.17 -5.35 -6.81
C ILE A 189 -9.16 -5.06 -8.30
N ASP A 190 -7.98 -4.64 -8.77
CA ASP A 190 -7.73 -4.32 -10.17
C ASP A 190 -6.87 -5.40 -10.87
N GLY A 191 -6.62 -6.53 -10.20
CA GLY A 191 -6.00 -7.75 -10.74
C GLY A 191 -6.53 -9.07 -10.13
N ASN A 192 -5.79 -10.15 -10.33
CA ASN A 192 -6.04 -11.49 -9.77
C ASN A 192 -5.36 -11.63 -8.41
N ALA A 193 -5.87 -10.95 -7.38
CA ALA A 193 -5.40 -11.14 -6.00
C ALA A 193 -5.42 -12.62 -5.58
N ILE A 194 -4.47 -13.05 -4.75
CA ILE A 194 -4.44 -14.40 -4.18
C ILE A 194 -5.40 -14.50 -2.99
N SER A 195 -5.38 -13.54 -2.07
CA SER A 195 -6.16 -13.55 -0.83
C SER A 195 -6.58 -12.14 -0.44
N ILE A 196 -7.80 -12.02 0.06
CA ILE A 196 -8.39 -10.74 0.48
C ILE A 196 -9.15 -10.97 1.78
N ASP A 197 -8.77 -10.23 2.81
CA ASP A 197 -9.42 -10.20 4.11
C ASP A 197 -9.70 -8.72 4.48
N GLY A 198 -10.98 -8.36 4.63
CA GLY A 198 -11.36 -7.03 5.12
C GLY A 198 -11.19 -6.88 6.64
N GLY A 199 -11.02 -8.00 7.36
CA GLY A 199 -10.77 -7.97 8.79
C GLY A 199 -11.98 -7.59 9.65
N LEU A 200 -11.78 -6.69 10.61
CA LEU A 200 -12.78 -6.28 11.60
C LEU A 200 -13.40 -4.93 11.25
N GLY A 201 -14.68 -4.92 10.88
CA GLY A 201 -15.51 -3.73 10.97
C GLY A 201 -16.58 -3.73 9.90
N SER A 202 -16.70 -2.64 9.13
CA SER A 202 -17.69 -2.54 8.06
C SER A 202 -17.01 -2.21 6.75
N ASP A 203 -16.63 -3.26 6.03
CA ASP A 203 -15.67 -3.13 4.93
C ASP A 203 -16.36 -3.08 3.57
N THR A 204 -15.74 -2.37 2.64
CA THR A 204 -16.20 -2.20 1.28
C THR A 204 -15.17 -2.72 0.30
N GLY A 205 -15.61 -3.43 -0.73
CA GLY A 205 -14.77 -3.97 -1.78
C GLY A 205 -15.20 -3.47 -3.16
N LEU A 206 -14.25 -3.12 -4.03
CA LEU A 206 -14.46 -2.81 -5.43
C LEU A 206 -13.70 -3.81 -6.28
N ILE A 207 -14.40 -4.54 -7.16
CA ILE A 207 -13.78 -5.42 -8.16
C ILE A 207 -13.87 -4.75 -9.54
N ASN A 208 -12.71 -4.45 -10.15
CA ASN A 208 -12.63 -3.74 -11.43
C ASN A 208 -12.03 -4.58 -12.58
N VAL A 209 -11.84 -5.87 -12.39
CA VAL A 209 -11.23 -6.76 -13.41
C VAL A 209 -12.24 -7.55 -14.21
N ALA A 210 -12.07 -7.55 -15.53
CA ALA A 210 -12.94 -8.24 -16.49
C ALA A 210 -13.07 -9.76 -16.26
N VAL A 211 -12.03 -10.40 -15.72
CA VAL A 211 -12.02 -11.83 -15.37
C VAL A 211 -11.20 -12.03 -14.10
N LEU A 212 -11.81 -12.62 -13.07
CA LEU A 212 -11.07 -13.16 -11.93
C LEU A 212 -10.68 -14.61 -12.23
N SER A 213 -9.41 -14.84 -12.50
CA SER A 213 -8.82 -16.17 -12.65
C SER A 213 -7.70 -16.33 -11.63
N GLY A 214 -8.03 -16.51 -10.36
CA GLY A 214 -6.97 -16.69 -9.36
C GLY A 214 -7.34 -16.44 -7.92
N VAL A 215 -8.40 -15.65 -7.64
CA VAL A 215 -8.77 -15.33 -6.26
C VAL A 215 -9.13 -16.58 -5.48
N ARG A 216 -8.31 -16.89 -4.47
CA ARG A 216 -8.43 -18.11 -3.68
C ARG A 216 -9.29 -17.91 -2.43
N LEU A 217 -9.31 -16.69 -1.88
CA LEU A 217 -10.07 -16.36 -0.69
C LEU A 217 -10.48 -14.88 -0.71
N ILE A 218 -11.78 -14.61 -0.55
CA ILE A 218 -12.31 -13.30 -0.21
C ILE A 218 -13.10 -13.51 1.07
N ALA A 219 -12.68 -12.89 2.17
CA ALA A 219 -13.30 -13.01 3.48
C ALA A 219 -13.52 -11.63 4.12
N ASN A 220 -14.48 -11.58 5.04
CA ASN A 220 -14.72 -10.43 5.91
C ASN A 220 -14.88 -9.08 5.19
N VAL A 221 -15.61 -9.05 4.07
CA VAL A 221 -16.00 -7.78 3.43
C VAL A 221 -17.51 -7.67 3.36
N ASP A 222 -18.07 -6.65 4.02
CA ASP A 222 -19.52 -6.49 4.20
C ASP A 222 -20.23 -5.99 2.96
N ALA A 223 -19.59 -5.17 2.11
CA ALA A 223 -20.24 -4.62 0.93
C ALA A 223 -19.35 -4.68 -0.32
N TRP A 224 -19.88 -5.25 -1.42
CA TRP A 224 -19.17 -5.31 -2.70
C TRP A 224 -19.84 -4.49 -3.79
N GLU A 225 -19.01 -3.73 -4.51
CA GLU A 225 -19.32 -3.18 -5.83
C GLU A 225 -18.54 -3.93 -6.91
N VAL A 226 -19.23 -4.34 -7.97
CA VAL A 226 -18.65 -5.11 -9.07
C VAL A 226 -18.79 -4.34 -10.38
N ALA A 227 -17.68 -3.98 -11.01
CA ALA A 227 -17.69 -3.34 -12.33
C ALA A 227 -18.26 -4.30 -13.40
N ALA A 228 -18.91 -3.76 -14.43
CA ALA A 228 -19.64 -4.55 -15.42
C ALA A 228 -18.79 -5.59 -16.18
N GLY A 229 -19.38 -6.76 -16.49
CA GLY A 229 -18.86 -7.70 -17.50
C GLY A 229 -18.11 -8.95 -17.00
N LEU A 230 -18.24 -9.32 -15.72
CA LEU A 230 -17.34 -10.30 -15.10
C LEU A 230 -17.73 -11.78 -15.25
N ALA A 231 -16.71 -12.64 -15.15
CA ALA A 231 -16.80 -14.09 -14.90
C ALA A 231 -17.35 -14.40 -13.48
N PRO A 232 -17.69 -15.66 -13.16
CA PRO A 232 -18.16 -16.05 -11.83
C PRO A 232 -17.18 -15.63 -10.71
N VAL A 233 -17.69 -14.92 -9.71
CA VAL A 233 -16.92 -14.53 -8.52
C VAL A 233 -17.45 -15.31 -7.32
N THR A 234 -16.54 -15.91 -6.55
CA THR A 234 -16.90 -16.50 -5.25
C THR A 234 -16.56 -15.48 -4.17
N VAL A 235 -17.56 -15.07 -3.38
CA VAL A 235 -17.38 -14.16 -2.25
C VAL A 235 -17.80 -14.93 -0.99
N GLN A 236 -16.96 -14.94 0.04
CA GLN A 236 -17.39 -15.36 1.36
C GLN A 236 -17.81 -14.11 2.15
N GLY A 237 -18.99 -14.18 2.76
CA GLY A 237 -19.50 -13.10 3.59
C GLY A 237 -18.70 -12.95 4.88
N SER A 238 -18.80 -11.79 5.51
CA SER A 238 -18.26 -11.52 6.84
C SER A 238 -19.13 -12.19 7.91
N SER A 239 -18.71 -12.07 9.18
CA SER A 239 -19.57 -12.45 10.31
C SER A 239 -20.76 -11.50 10.53
N GLY A 240 -20.81 -10.39 9.78
CA GLY A 240 -21.78 -9.31 9.83
C GLY A 240 -22.93 -9.44 8.83
N SER A 241 -23.46 -8.29 8.40
CA SER A 241 -24.56 -8.23 7.41
C SER A 241 -23.99 -7.87 6.05
N ASP A 242 -23.93 -8.87 5.17
CA ASP A 242 -23.35 -8.67 3.84
C ASP A 242 -24.34 -8.09 2.83
N SER A 243 -23.84 -7.26 1.92
CA SER A 243 -24.55 -6.67 0.79
C SER A 243 -23.72 -6.78 -0.49
N LEU A 244 -24.27 -7.45 -1.51
CA LEU A 244 -23.67 -7.48 -2.85
C LEU A 244 -24.48 -6.54 -3.76
N ASP A 245 -23.84 -5.51 -4.31
CA ASP A 245 -24.46 -4.58 -5.26
C ASP A 245 -23.92 -4.78 -6.69
N PHE A 246 -24.84 -5.03 -7.62
CA PHE A 246 -24.58 -5.17 -9.06
C PHE A 246 -25.26 -4.04 -9.86
N SER A 247 -25.71 -2.96 -9.20
CA SER A 247 -26.45 -1.87 -9.84
C SER A 247 -25.66 -1.14 -10.92
N THR A 248 -24.33 -1.19 -10.85
CA THR A 248 -23.39 -0.65 -11.83
C THR A 248 -22.96 -1.68 -12.89
N ALA A 249 -23.32 -2.96 -12.73
CA ALA A 249 -22.97 -4.02 -13.67
C ALA A 249 -23.99 -4.11 -14.82
N SER A 250 -23.53 -3.91 -16.06
CA SER A 250 -24.36 -4.21 -17.23
C SER A 250 -24.40 -5.73 -17.46
N LEU A 251 -25.50 -6.38 -17.06
CA LEU A 251 -25.74 -7.79 -17.39
C LEU A 251 -25.96 -7.96 -18.90
N PRO A 252 -25.32 -8.92 -19.58
CA PRO A 252 -25.66 -9.23 -20.97
C PRO A 252 -27.13 -9.65 -21.05
N ALA A 253 -27.84 -9.13 -22.06
CA ALA A 253 -29.29 -9.35 -22.22
C ALA A 253 -29.63 -10.85 -22.20
N ALA A 254 -30.51 -11.24 -21.28
CA ALA A 254 -30.96 -12.62 -21.12
C ALA A 254 -31.61 -13.14 -22.42
N GLY A 255 -30.93 -14.04 -23.13
CA GLY A 255 -31.57 -14.92 -24.11
C GLY A 255 -32.54 -15.87 -23.40
N SER A 256 -33.74 -16.03 -23.94
CA SER A 256 -34.87 -16.77 -23.32
C SER A 256 -34.52 -18.17 -22.77
N PRO A 257 -35.19 -18.62 -21.69
CA PRO A 257 -34.72 -19.71 -20.85
C PRO A 257 -35.16 -21.07 -21.40
N ARG A 258 -34.21 -22.00 -21.57
CA ARG A 258 -34.50 -23.44 -21.52
C ARG A 258 -33.39 -24.18 -20.78
N SER A 259 -33.79 -24.75 -19.65
CA SER A 259 -33.15 -25.81 -18.84
C SER A 259 -31.83 -25.53 -18.12
N SER A 260 -31.98 -25.48 -16.78
CA SER A 260 -31.15 -26.19 -15.78
C SER A 260 -29.84 -25.55 -15.30
N ALA A 261 -29.92 -24.74 -14.24
CA ALA A 261 -29.32 -25.00 -12.92
C ALA A 261 -29.13 -23.68 -12.13
N VAL A 262 -30.15 -23.30 -11.36
CA VAL A 262 -29.97 -22.41 -10.19
C VAL A 262 -30.50 -23.22 -9.02
N SER A 263 -29.63 -23.91 -8.29
CA SER A 263 -29.97 -24.45 -6.97
C SER A 263 -29.79 -23.35 -5.92
N ALA A 264 -30.61 -22.31 -6.05
CA ALA A 264 -30.91 -21.44 -4.93
C ALA A 264 -31.83 -22.25 -4.01
N THR A 265 -31.29 -22.80 -2.94
CA THR A 265 -32.14 -23.24 -1.83
C THR A 265 -32.71 -21.98 -1.20
N THR A 266 -33.84 -21.54 -1.75
CA THR A 266 -34.72 -20.45 -1.32
C THR A 266 -34.22 -19.01 -1.53
N VAL A 267 -34.28 -18.50 -2.77
CA VAL A 267 -34.74 -17.11 -2.97
C VAL A 267 -35.68 -17.07 -4.18
N SER A 268 -36.97 -17.02 -3.89
CA SER A 268 -38.02 -16.84 -4.88
C SER A 268 -37.98 -15.42 -5.44
N SER A 269 -37.79 -15.32 -6.76
CA SER A 269 -38.35 -14.31 -7.66
C SER A 269 -38.21 -12.83 -7.26
N ALA A 270 -37.24 -12.17 -7.89
CA ALA A 270 -37.34 -10.84 -8.47
C ALA A 270 -38.03 -9.75 -7.64
N ARG A 271 -37.25 -9.13 -6.74
CA ARG A 271 -37.19 -7.68 -6.55
C ARG A 271 -35.78 -7.34 -6.10
N LEU A 272 -34.95 -6.90 -7.05
CA LEU A 272 -33.57 -6.44 -6.84
C LEU A 272 -33.64 -5.01 -6.24
N ALA A 273 -34.11 -4.91 -5.00
CA ALA A 273 -34.16 -3.67 -4.24
C ALA A 273 -34.06 -4.02 -2.75
N THR A 274 -32.90 -3.70 -2.19
CA THR A 274 -32.73 -3.37 -0.76
C THR A 274 -33.30 -4.42 0.20
N ARG A 275 -32.68 -5.59 0.30
CA ARG A 275 -32.87 -6.43 1.50
C ARG A 275 -31.54 -7.03 1.95
N ARG A 276 -31.10 -6.55 3.11
CA ARG A 276 -30.10 -7.14 4.01
C ARG A 276 -30.26 -8.66 4.04
N LEU A 277 -29.30 -9.39 3.50
CA LEU A 277 -29.21 -10.83 3.69
C LEU A 277 -28.55 -11.04 5.07
N ALA A 278 -29.26 -11.68 5.98
CA ALA A 278 -28.69 -12.06 7.26
C ALA A 278 -27.85 -13.33 7.08
N ALA A 279 -26.55 -13.22 7.40
CA ALA A 279 -25.58 -14.30 7.56
C ALA A 279 -25.40 -15.22 6.32
N VAL A 280 -24.56 -14.80 5.38
CA VAL A 280 -24.12 -15.63 4.25
C VAL A 280 -22.88 -16.42 4.66
N ARG A 281 -23.04 -17.69 5.03
CA ARG A 281 -21.93 -18.54 5.50
C ARG A 281 -20.97 -19.05 4.40
N GLU A 282 -21.34 -18.90 3.14
CA GLU A 282 -20.53 -19.11 1.92
C GLU A 282 -21.52 -19.02 0.76
N THR A 283 -21.27 -18.21 -0.27
CA THR A 283 -22.10 -18.21 -1.48
C THR A 283 -21.23 -18.10 -2.73
N THR A 284 -21.13 -19.22 -3.45
CA THR A 284 -20.57 -19.25 -4.80
C THR A 284 -21.62 -18.76 -5.78
N LEU A 285 -21.43 -17.59 -6.39
CA LEU A 285 -22.34 -17.05 -7.41
C LEU A 285 -21.81 -17.39 -8.82
N TYR A 286 -22.54 -18.23 -9.56
CA TYR A 286 -22.23 -18.52 -10.96
C TYR A 286 -22.88 -17.48 -11.88
N LEU A 287 -22.10 -16.58 -12.48
CA LEU A 287 -22.53 -15.80 -13.64
C LEU A 287 -22.17 -16.57 -14.92
N ALA A 288 -23.11 -17.36 -15.44
CA ALA A 288 -22.87 -18.12 -16.66
C ALA A 288 -22.96 -17.21 -17.90
N ALA A 289 -21.83 -16.99 -18.57
CA ALA A 289 -21.81 -16.56 -19.96
C ALA A 289 -22.27 -17.73 -20.85
N MET A 290 -23.47 -17.63 -21.43
CA MET A 290 -23.92 -18.64 -22.40
C MET A 290 -23.23 -18.36 -23.75
N ALA A 291 -22.40 -19.30 -24.21
CA ALA A 291 -21.86 -19.28 -25.56
C ALA A 291 -23.00 -19.44 -26.60
N PRO A 292 -22.94 -18.73 -27.76
CA PRO A 292 -23.96 -18.88 -28.79
C PRO A 292 -23.82 -20.25 -29.46
N THR A 293 -24.83 -21.11 -29.34
CA THR A 293 -24.94 -22.33 -30.15
C THR A 293 -25.80 -22.06 -31.38
N ARG A 294 -25.31 -22.53 -32.53
CA ARG A 294 -25.81 -22.31 -33.90
C ARG A 294 -27.27 -22.68 -34.12
#